data_AF-A0A2P8FEI6-F1
#
_entry.id   AF-A0A2P8FEI6-F1
#
_cell.length_a   1.000
_cell.length_b   1.000
_cell.length_c   1.000
_cell.angle_alpha   90.00
_cell.angle_beta   90.00
_cell.angle_gamma   90.00
#
_symmetry.space_group_name_H-M   'P 1'
#
loop_
_entity.id
_entity.type
_entity.pdbx_description
1 polymer ?
#
loop_
_entity_poly.entity_id
_entity_poly.type
_entity_poly.pdbx_seq_one_letter_code
_entity_poly.pdbx_strand_id
1 'polypeptide(L)'
;MPTRFVPAAFAGLLSLAAFPAFAEFQTLEGTVGYRERIALPPAVLVNVQLVDISRADVPAIELGSVTVRPQGQVPITYQLTYDDAMVTDGLSFAVQATITLGDTTLFRTTSVYPALTNDAPEKVDVMVEKMPAPQAMSLSGTAWVGLSMPGIELISDRLPEITFGPDRQVSGTSGCNRFSGGYDRDGQSLTFLPLASTRMACAGPIDEQEGAVFKALGQVATYAVEDRELILKSASGDELMRFQTMY
;
A
#
# COMPACT_ATOMS: atom_id res chain seq x y z
N MET A 1 -55.29 73.65 -23.39
CA MET A 1 -55.41 73.90 -21.93
C MET A 1 -56.17 72.72 -21.32
N PRO A 2 -55.79 72.21 -20.14
CA PRO A 2 -54.79 71.16 -19.98
C PRO A 2 -55.36 69.73 -19.81
N THR A 3 -54.52 68.81 -20.24
CA THR A 3 -54.28 67.43 -19.80
C THR A 3 -54.57 67.15 -18.32
N ARG A 4 -55.30 66.06 -18.04
CA ARG A 4 -55.15 65.24 -16.83
C ARG A 4 -55.24 63.75 -17.17
N PHE A 5 -54.07 63.15 -17.36
CA PHE A 5 -53.86 61.70 -17.37
C PHE A 5 -54.00 61.18 -15.92
N VAL A 6 -54.81 60.15 -15.72
CA VAL A 6 -54.82 59.34 -14.50
C VAL A 6 -54.08 58.04 -14.83
N PRO A 7 -52.93 57.72 -14.20
CA PRO A 7 -52.30 56.43 -14.44
C PRO A 7 -53.02 55.36 -13.61
N ALA A 8 -53.47 54.30 -14.29
CA ALA A 8 -53.90 53.08 -13.65
C ALA A 8 -52.67 52.38 -13.04
N ALA A 9 -52.69 52.15 -11.74
CA ALA A 9 -51.65 51.42 -11.04
C ALA A 9 -51.74 49.92 -11.42
N PHE A 10 -50.83 49.46 -12.28
CA PHE A 10 -50.57 48.05 -12.48
C PHE A 10 -49.73 47.54 -11.31
N ALA A 11 -50.36 46.81 -10.38
CA ALA A 11 -49.64 46.02 -9.38
C ALA A 11 -48.96 44.85 -10.09
N GLY A 12 -47.68 45.01 -10.45
CA GLY A 12 -46.85 43.94 -10.96
C GLY A 12 -46.60 42.92 -9.86
N LEU A 13 -47.20 41.74 -9.99
CA LEU A 13 -46.91 40.58 -9.15
C LEU A 13 -45.47 40.12 -9.47
N LEU A 14 -44.51 40.46 -8.62
CA LEU A 14 -43.15 39.89 -8.69
C LEU A 14 -43.25 38.42 -8.31
N SER A 15 -43.33 37.54 -9.31
CA SER A 15 -43.15 36.10 -9.09
C SER A 15 -41.68 35.86 -8.79
N LEU A 16 -41.33 35.63 -7.52
CA LEU A 16 -40.06 34.99 -7.18
C LEU A 16 -40.11 33.57 -7.73
N ALA A 17 -39.53 33.35 -8.91
CA ALA A 17 -39.13 32.02 -9.32
C ALA A 17 -37.97 31.61 -8.39
N ALA A 18 -38.28 30.83 -7.35
CA ALA A 18 -37.27 30.10 -6.60
C ALA A 18 -36.72 29.01 -7.53
N PHE A 19 -35.58 29.28 -8.16
CA PHE A 19 -34.84 28.25 -8.87
C PHE A 19 -34.28 27.29 -7.82
N PRO A 20 -34.57 25.98 -7.91
CA PRO A 20 -33.90 25.02 -7.06
C PRO A 20 -32.40 25.10 -7.38
N ALA A 21 -31.57 25.34 -6.37
CA ALA A 21 -30.13 25.13 -6.47
C ALA A 21 -29.93 23.63 -6.66
N PHE A 22 -29.70 23.20 -7.91
CA PHE A 22 -29.27 21.85 -8.18
C PHE A 22 -27.82 21.72 -7.67
N ALA A 23 -27.53 20.67 -6.92
CA ALA A 23 -26.15 20.27 -6.70
C ALA A 23 -25.56 19.91 -8.07
N GLU A 24 -24.75 20.80 -8.64
CA GLU A 24 -24.08 20.57 -9.91
C GLU A 24 -22.85 19.72 -9.65
N PHE A 25 -23.00 18.41 -9.86
CA PHE A 25 -21.84 17.52 -9.90
C PHE A 25 -21.09 17.75 -11.20
N GLN A 26 -19.79 18.01 -11.08
CA GLN A 26 -18.89 18.14 -12.23
C GLN A 26 -17.92 16.96 -12.29
N THR A 27 -17.29 16.78 -13.45
CA THR A 27 -16.37 15.67 -13.71
C THR A 27 -14.99 16.20 -14.04
N LEU A 28 -13.98 15.69 -13.34
CA LEU A 28 -12.57 15.93 -13.63
C LEU A 28 -11.97 14.69 -14.29
N GLU A 29 -11.27 14.91 -15.40
CA GLU A 29 -10.65 13.85 -16.19
C GLU A 29 -9.12 13.95 -16.19
N GLY A 30 -8.46 12.82 -16.40
CA GLY A 30 -7.04 12.77 -16.64
C GLY A 30 -6.51 11.36 -16.76
N THR A 31 -5.20 11.23 -16.64
CA THR A 31 -4.53 9.94 -16.63
C THR A 31 -3.61 9.77 -15.43
N VAL A 32 -3.39 8.51 -15.02
CA VAL A 32 -2.37 8.13 -14.04
C VAL A 32 -1.27 7.35 -14.75
N GLY A 33 -0.03 7.82 -14.64
CA GLY A 33 1.15 7.18 -15.21
C GLY A 33 2.32 7.08 -14.21
N TYR A 34 3.35 6.32 -14.56
CA TYR A 34 4.63 6.29 -13.86
C TYR A 34 5.77 6.22 -14.87
N ARG A 35 7.00 6.55 -14.46
CA ARG A 35 8.15 6.70 -15.37
C ARG A 35 8.90 5.39 -15.62
N GLU A 36 8.82 4.48 -14.66
CA GLU A 36 9.51 3.20 -14.67
C GLU A 36 8.99 2.32 -15.82
N ARG A 37 9.90 1.61 -16.48
CA ARG A 37 9.54 0.66 -17.56
C ARG A 37 9.18 -0.71 -17.00
N ILE A 38 8.24 -0.74 -16.06
CA ILE A 38 7.75 -1.97 -15.42
C ILE A 38 6.29 -2.22 -15.78
N ALA A 39 5.91 -3.48 -15.88
CA ALA A 39 4.53 -3.86 -16.16
C ALA A 39 3.66 -3.64 -14.91
N LEU A 40 2.49 -3.03 -15.10
CA LEU A 40 1.47 -2.94 -14.07
C LEU A 40 0.89 -4.34 -13.80
N PRO A 41 0.86 -4.81 -12.54
CA PRO A 41 0.21 -6.08 -12.21
C PRO A 41 -1.31 -6.02 -12.49
N PRO A 42 -1.95 -7.13 -12.91
CA PRO A 42 -3.35 -7.12 -13.35
C PRO A 42 -4.38 -6.99 -12.21
N ALA A 43 -3.98 -7.20 -10.97
CA ALA A 43 -4.87 -7.19 -9.79
C ALA A 43 -4.81 -5.89 -8.98
N VAL A 44 -4.18 -4.84 -9.50
CA VAL A 44 -4.06 -3.56 -8.79
C VAL A 44 -5.37 -2.77 -8.81
N LEU A 45 -5.53 -1.92 -7.80
CA LEU A 45 -6.55 -0.87 -7.76
C LEU A 45 -5.84 0.48 -7.86
N VAL A 46 -6.40 1.38 -8.67
CA VAL A 46 -5.95 2.77 -8.77
C VAL A 46 -7.00 3.64 -8.12
N ASN A 47 -6.68 4.25 -6.99
CA ASN A 47 -7.54 5.22 -6.33
C ASN A 47 -7.07 6.63 -6.71
N VAL A 48 -7.99 7.46 -7.19
CA VAL A 48 -7.74 8.86 -7.54
C VAL A 48 -8.68 9.73 -6.72
N GLN A 49 -8.14 10.76 -6.07
CA GLN A 49 -8.86 11.65 -5.17
C GLN A 49 -8.63 13.10 -5.59
N LEU A 50 -9.69 13.90 -5.51
CA LEU A 50 -9.62 15.35 -5.51
C LEU A 50 -9.65 15.83 -4.07
N VAL A 51 -8.65 16.61 -3.67
CA VAL A 51 -8.47 17.03 -2.28
C VAL A 51 -8.22 18.53 -2.15
N ASP A 52 -8.70 19.12 -1.06
CA ASP A 52 -8.37 20.48 -0.63
C ASP A 52 -7.01 20.51 0.10
N ILE A 53 -6.05 21.23 -0.48
CA ILE A 53 -4.69 21.42 0.04
C ILE A 53 -4.43 22.86 0.52
N SER A 54 -5.48 23.65 0.76
CA SER A 54 -5.37 25.05 1.21
C SER A 54 -4.68 25.18 2.57
N ARG A 55 -4.66 24.11 3.36
CA ARG A 55 -4.01 24.04 4.67
C ARG A 55 -2.82 23.11 4.59
N ALA A 56 -1.63 23.66 4.77
CA ALA A 56 -0.43 22.86 5.00
C ALA A 56 -0.54 22.09 6.32
N ASP A 57 0.09 20.92 6.39
CA ASP A 57 0.28 20.11 7.61
C ASP A 57 -0.97 19.53 8.27
N VAL A 58 -2.12 19.57 7.59
CA VAL A 58 -3.37 18.91 8.01
C VAL A 58 -3.75 17.87 6.95
N PRO A 59 -4.33 16.71 7.32
CA PRO A 59 -4.90 15.78 6.34
C PRO A 59 -5.85 16.52 5.41
N ALA A 60 -5.60 16.38 4.10
CA ALA A 60 -6.39 17.05 3.08
C ALA A 60 -7.83 16.54 3.10
N ILE A 61 -8.78 17.44 2.87
CA ILE A 61 -10.21 17.10 2.84
C ILE A 61 -10.53 16.55 1.45
N GLU A 62 -11.14 15.36 1.38
CA GLU A 62 -11.58 14.76 0.11
C GLU A 62 -12.89 15.39 -0.37
N LEU A 63 -12.90 15.82 -1.64
CA LEU A 63 -14.07 16.35 -2.34
C LEU A 63 -14.75 15.28 -3.22
N GLY A 64 -13.95 14.31 -3.68
CA GLY A 64 -14.44 13.21 -4.50
C GLY A 64 -13.34 12.22 -4.80
N SER A 65 -13.72 10.98 -5.08
CA SER A 65 -12.79 9.92 -5.41
C SER A 65 -13.37 8.91 -6.38
N VAL A 66 -12.47 8.22 -7.08
CA VAL A 66 -12.79 7.09 -7.95
C VAL A 66 -11.76 5.99 -7.75
N THR A 67 -12.24 4.74 -7.74
CA THR A 67 -11.36 3.56 -7.76
C THR A 67 -11.49 2.88 -9.12
N VAL A 68 -10.40 2.85 -9.87
CA VAL A 68 -10.30 2.27 -11.21
C VAL A 68 -9.63 0.90 -11.14
N ARG A 69 -10.19 -0.07 -11.87
CA ARG A 69 -9.57 -1.38 -12.15
C ARG A 69 -8.97 -1.36 -13.55
N PRO A 70 -7.63 -1.22 -13.68
CA PRO A 70 -7.00 -1.06 -14.99
C PRO A 70 -7.22 -2.29 -15.87
N GLN A 71 -7.64 -2.08 -17.12
CA GLN A 71 -7.77 -3.14 -18.13
C GLN A 71 -6.48 -3.29 -18.97
N GLY A 72 -5.47 -2.46 -18.70
CA GLY A 72 -4.24 -2.38 -19.48
C GLY A 72 -3.10 -1.73 -18.70
N GLN A 73 -2.04 -1.36 -19.42
CA GLN A 73 -0.87 -0.69 -18.89
C GLN A 73 -1.10 0.82 -18.80
N VAL A 74 -0.20 1.53 -18.10
CA VAL A 74 -0.18 3.00 -18.07
C VAL A 74 0.00 3.61 -19.47
N PRO A 75 -0.53 4.82 -19.72
CA PRO A 75 -1.32 5.66 -18.81
C PRO A 75 -2.77 5.17 -18.62
N ILE A 76 -3.27 5.24 -17.38
CA ILE A 76 -4.60 4.75 -16.98
C ILE A 76 -5.55 5.94 -16.92
N THR A 77 -6.60 5.95 -17.74
CA THR A 77 -7.60 7.01 -17.74
C THR A 77 -8.51 6.92 -16.51
N TYR A 78 -8.83 8.07 -15.92
CA TYR A 78 -9.84 8.20 -14.86
C TYR A 78 -10.84 9.31 -15.18
N GLN A 79 -12.03 9.18 -14.59
CA GLN A 79 -13.06 10.21 -14.51
C GLN A 79 -13.55 10.21 -13.06
N LEU A 80 -13.38 11.32 -12.34
CA LEU A 80 -13.86 11.47 -10.98
C LEU A 80 -14.96 12.54 -10.94
N THR A 81 -16.01 12.28 -10.18
CA THR A 81 -17.10 13.23 -9.97
C THR A 81 -16.92 13.92 -8.63
N TYR A 82 -17.14 15.23 -8.60
CA TYR A 82 -17.07 16.05 -7.39
C TYR A 82 -18.25 17.02 -7.32
N ASP A 83 -18.54 17.51 -6.12
CA ASP A 83 -19.55 18.54 -5.90
C ASP A 83 -18.96 19.93 -6.15
N ASP A 84 -19.42 20.62 -7.18
CA ASP A 84 -18.92 21.95 -7.56
C ASP A 84 -19.21 23.01 -6.49
N ALA A 85 -20.24 22.81 -5.65
CA ALA A 85 -20.54 23.71 -4.54
C ALA A 85 -19.42 23.74 -3.48
N MET A 86 -18.52 22.75 -3.47
CA MET A 86 -17.35 22.70 -2.58
C MET A 86 -16.14 23.44 -3.15
N VAL A 87 -16.19 23.88 -4.41
CA VAL A 87 -15.08 24.58 -5.08
C VAL A 87 -15.22 26.08 -4.83
N THR A 88 -14.14 26.71 -4.36
CA THR A 88 -14.13 28.15 -4.08
C THR A 88 -12.80 28.75 -4.48
N ASP A 89 -12.80 29.93 -5.10
CA ASP A 89 -11.59 30.59 -5.63
C ASP A 89 -10.48 30.84 -4.60
N GLY A 90 -10.83 30.95 -3.32
CA GLY A 90 -9.87 31.12 -2.22
C GLY A 90 -9.19 29.83 -1.75
N LEU A 91 -9.61 28.68 -2.29
CA LEU A 91 -9.08 27.36 -1.94
C LEU A 91 -8.17 26.82 -3.05
N SER A 92 -7.26 25.94 -2.66
CA SER A 92 -6.32 25.26 -3.56
C SER A 92 -6.64 23.78 -3.57
N PHE A 93 -6.90 23.22 -4.74
CA PHE A 93 -7.23 21.81 -4.91
C PHE A 93 -6.13 21.08 -5.67
N ALA A 94 -5.97 19.79 -5.38
CA ALA A 94 -5.04 18.93 -6.09
C ALA A 94 -5.61 17.54 -6.33
N VAL A 95 -5.13 16.89 -7.39
CA VAL A 95 -5.38 15.47 -7.64
C VAL A 95 -4.26 14.64 -7.02
N GLN A 96 -4.65 13.61 -6.28
CA GLN A 96 -3.76 12.60 -5.74
C GLN A 96 -4.17 11.23 -6.28
N ALA A 97 -3.19 10.37 -6.54
CA ALA A 97 -3.41 9.02 -6.99
C ALA A 97 -2.55 8.02 -6.21
N THR A 98 -3.13 6.86 -5.93
CA THR A 98 -2.46 5.73 -5.27
C THR A 98 -2.75 4.45 -6.06
N ILE A 99 -1.73 3.63 -6.29
CA ILE A 99 -1.85 2.31 -6.89
C ILE A 99 -1.56 1.27 -5.82
N THR A 100 -2.54 0.42 -5.50
CA THR A 100 -2.42 -0.62 -4.48
C THR A 100 -2.56 -2.03 -5.05
N LEU A 101 -1.92 -2.99 -4.40
CA LEU A 101 -2.12 -4.42 -4.62
C LEU A 101 -2.47 -5.05 -3.27
N GLY A 102 -3.74 -5.42 -3.08
CA GLY A 102 -4.27 -5.73 -1.75
C GLY A 102 -4.13 -4.53 -0.83
N ASP A 103 -3.52 -4.73 0.35
CA ASP A 103 -3.28 -3.67 1.34
C ASP A 103 -1.97 -2.91 1.13
N THR A 104 -1.16 -3.29 0.13
CA THR A 104 0.15 -2.68 -0.11
C THR A 104 0.06 -1.55 -1.13
N THR A 105 0.53 -0.36 -0.76
CA THR A 105 0.73 0.75 -1.70
C THR A 105 1.99 0.54 -2.52
N LEU A 106 1.84 0.39 -3.84
CA LEU A 106 2.96 0.21 -4.77
C LEU A 106 3.45 1.55 -5.33
N PHE A 107 2.53 2.47 -5.61
CA PHE A 107 2.85 3.79 -6.14
C PHE A 107 1.93 4.83 -5.51
N ARG A 108 2.43 6.05 -5.33
CA ARG A 108 1.60 7.19 -4.93
C ARG A 108 2.12 8.49 -5.53
N THR A 109 1.26 9.49 -5.56
CA THR A 109 1.62 10.88 -5.83
C THR A 109 2.52 11.44 -4.72
N THR A 110 3.65 12.05 -5.10
CA THR A 110 4.58 12.77 -4.19
C THR A 110 4.72 14.26 -4.52
N SER A 111 4.31 14.65 -5.74
CA SER A 111 4.27 16.03 -6.21
C SER A 111 2.85 16.58 -6.18
N VAL A 112 2.68 17.90 -6.14
CA VAL A 112 1.36 18.53 -6.20
C VAL A 112 0.90 18.61 -7.65
N TYR A 113 -0.33 18.16 -7.93
CA TYR A 113 -1.00 18.29 -9.23
C TYR A 113 -2.23 19.19 -9.06
N PRO A 114 -2.10 20.51 -9.29
CA PRO A 114 -3.18 21.46 -9.08
C PRO A 114 -4.40 21.18 -9.96
N ALA A 115 -5.59 21.45 -9.43
CA ALA A 115 -6.87 21.27 -10.14
C ALA A 115 -7.84 22.42 -9.81
N LEU A 116 -8.78 22.65 -10.73
CA LEU A 116 -9.97 23.52 -10.60
C LEU A 116 -9.74 25.02 -10.42
N THR A 117 -8.76 25.46 -9.64
CA THR A 117 -8.50 26.89 -9.33
C THR A 117 -7.11 27.32 -9.83
N ASN A 118 -6.84 28.64 -9.78
CA ASN A 118 -5.52 29.21 -10.07
C ASN A 118 -4.96 28.84 -11.46
N ASP A 119 -5.79 28.94 -12.49
CA ASP A 119 -5.45 28.58 -13.88
C ASP A 119 -4.97 27.13 -14.05
N ALA A 120 -5.38 26.24 -13.15
CA ALA A 120 -5.12 24.81 -13.26
C ALA A 120 -5.73 24.24 -14.55
N PRO A 121 -5.10 23.20 -15.14
CA PRO A 121 -5.59 22.61 -16.37
C PRO A 121 -6.93 21.91 -16.15
N GLU A 122 -7.80 21.96 -17.16
CA GLU A 122 -9.10 21.24 -17.15
C GLU A 122 -8.92 19.72 -17.08
N LYS A 123 -7.77 19.21 -17.55
CA LYS A 123 -7.37 17.80 -17.47
C LYS A 123 -6.09 17.65 -16.69
N VAL A 124 -6.09 16.77 -15.70
CA VAL A 124 -4.98 16.61 -14.76
C VAL A 124 -4.33 15.24 -14.92
N ASP A 125 -3.22 15.21 -15.65
CA ASP A 125 -2.40 14.01 -15.78
C ASP A 125 -1.44 13.90 -14.59
N VAL A 126 -1.53 12.78 -13.86
CA VAL A 126 -0.80 12.54 -12.62
C VAL A 126 0.29 11.50 -12.86
N MET A 127 1.54 11.85 -12.52
CA MET A 127 2.62 10.89 -12.42
C MET A 127 2.76 10.43 -10.97
N VAL A 128 2.60 9.13 -10.73
CA VAL A 128 2.86 8.49 -9.44
C VAL A 128 4.29 7.96 -9.40
N GLU A 129 4.86 7.95 -8.20
CA GLU A 129 6.19 7.43 -7.94
C GLU A 129 6.09 6.12 -7.16
N LYS A 130 7.02 5.21 -7.44
CA LYS A 130 7.08 3.93 -6.75
C LYS A 130 7.35 4.15 -5.27
N MET A 131 6.50 3.58 -4.42
CA MET A 131 6.77 3.54 -3.01
C MET A 131 7.87 2.51 -2.72
N PRO A 132 8.85 2.85 -1.85
CA PRO A 132 9.66 1.81 -1.28
C PRO A 132 8.70 0.82 -0.63
N ALA A 133 8.83 -0.46 -0.96
CA ALA A 133 8.11 -1.51 -0.25
C ALA A 133 8.29 -1.22 1.25
N PRO A 134 7.26 -1.43 2.10
CA PRO A 134 7.42 -1.35 3.54
C PRO A 134 8.74 -2.02 3.87
N GLN A 135 9.65 -1.27 4.47
CA GLN A 135 10.98 -1.78 4.77
C GLN A 135 10.74 -2.92 5.73
N ALA A 136 10.60 -4.14 5.20
CA ALA A 136 10.62 -5.35 5.98
C ALA A 136 11.84 -5.18 6.85
N MET A 137 11.60 -5.02 8.15
CA MET A 137 12.58 -4.66 9.16
C MET A 137 13.89 -5.33 8.77
N SER A 138 14.98 -4.57 8.65
CA SER A 138 16.26 -5.11 8.18
C SER A 138 16.52 -6.42 8.92
N LEU A 139 16.51 -7.54 8.19
CA LEU A 139 16.73 -8.85 8.81
C LEU A 139 18.07 -8.84 9.53
N SER A 140 19.10 -8.23 8.93
CA SER A 140 20.39 -8.07 9.57
C SER A 140 20.27 -7.34 10.92
N GLY A 141 20.74 -8.00 11.97
CA GLY A 141 20.71 -7.53 13.36
C GLY A 141 19.50 -8.01 14.18
N THR A 142 18.67 -8.92 13.64
CA THR A 142 17.44 -9.39 14.30
C THR A 142 17.54 -10.84 14.78
N ALA A 143 16.79 -11.18 15.83
CA ALA A 143 16.69 -12.50 16.40
C ALA A 143 15.22 -12.89 16.58
N TRP A 144 14.87 -14.12 16.21
CA TRP A 144 13.50 -14.60 16.14
C TRP A 144 13.37 -15.98 16.76
N VAL A 145 12.26 -16.21 17.47
CA VAL A 145 11.91 -17.50 18.08
C VAL A 145 10.69 -18.10 17.38
N GLY A 146 10.72 -19.40 17.15
CA GLY A 146 9.69 -20.13 16.42
C GLY A 146 8.34 -20.05 17.12
N LEU A 147 7.32 -19.64 16.37
CA LEU A 147 5.94 -19.52 16.84
C LEU A 147 5.08 -20.68 16.31
N SER A 148 5.19 -20.99 15.01
CA SER A 148 4.46 -22.09 14.39
C SER A 148 5.13 -22.63 13.13
N MET A 149 4.81 -23.87 12.79
CA MET A 149 5.23 -24.55 11.56
C MET A 149 4.10 -25.47 11.06
N PRO A 150 3.72 -25.43 9.78
CA PRO A 150 2.70 -26.32 9.26
C PRO A 150 3.09 -27.81 9.37
N GLY A 151 2.18 -28.62 9.92
CA GLY A 151 2.33 -30.07 10.01
C GLY A 151 3.21 -30.58 11.16
N ILE A 152 3.78 -29.69 11.98
CA ILE A 152 4.62 -30.05 13.14
C ILE A 152 4.21 -29.21 14.35
N GLU A 153 4.07 -29.86 15.50
CA GLU A 153 3.91 -29.17 16.78
C GLU A 153 5.28 -28.83 17.37
N LEU A 154 5.55 -27.54 17.61
CA LEU A 154 6.82 -27.10 18.17
C LEU A 154 6.92 -27.43 19.65
N ILE A 155 8.06 -27.97 20.06
CA ILE A 155 8.33 -28.35 21.45
C ILE A 155 8.69 -27.09 22.25
N SER A 156 7.86 -26.74 23.21
CA SER A 156 7.88 -25.45 23.92
C SER A 156 9.16 -25.12 24.69
N ASP A 157 9.90 -26.14 25.16
CA ASP A 157 11.18 -25.95 25.85
C ASP A 157 12.40 -25.98 24.91
N ARG A 158 12.18 -26.27 23.62
CA ARG A 158 13.20 -26.37 22.57
C ARG A 158 12.70 -25.81 21.25
N LEU A 159 12.21 -24.57 21.30
CA LEU A 159 11.77 -23.85 20.11
C LEU A 159 12.95 -23.60 19.16
N PRO A 160 12.71 -23.64 17.84
CA PRO A 160 13.73 -23.22 16.89
C PRO A 160 13.95 -21.71 17.00
N GLU A 161 15.19 -21.28 16.87
CA GLU A 161 15.56 -19.86 16.88
C GLU A 161 16.40 -19.56 15.65
N ILE A 162 16.28 -18.34 15.15
CA ILE A 162 17.06 -17.85 14.02
C ILE A 162 17.49 -16.41 14.26
N THR A 163 18.78 -16.16 14.07
CA THR A 163 19.42 -14.86 14.21
C THR A 163 20.08 -14.52 12.89
N PHE A 164 19.69 -13.38 12.34
CA PHE A 164 20.28 -12.80 11.14
C PHE A 164 21.34 -11.79 11.59
N GLY A 165 22.62 -12.14 11.41
CA GLY A 165 23.75 -11.31 11.75
C GLY A 165 24.12 -10.31 10.65
N PRO A 166 25.14 -9.45 10.92
CA PRO A 166 25.76 -8.63 9.89
C PRO A 166 26.36 -9.48 8.77
N ASP A 167 26.66 -8.85 7.63
CA ASP A 167 27.35 -9.47 6.49
C ASP A 167 26.69 -10.74 5.96
N ARG A 168 25.34 -10.77 5.92
CA ARG A 168 24.56 -11.89 5.36
C ARG A 168 24.78 -13.23 6.08
N GLN A 169 25.14 -13.19 7.37
CA GLN A 169 25.28 -14.40 8.18
C GLN A 169 23.97 -14.77 8.88
N VAL A 170 23.70 -16.07 8.95
CA VAL A 170 22.60 -16.62 9.75
C VAL A 170 23.15 -17.62 10.75
N SER A 171 22.57 -17.64 11.95
CA SER A 171 22.82 -18.66 12.96
C SER A 171 21.54 -18.98 13.70
N GLY A 172 21.46 -20.14 14.34
CA GLY A 172 20.25 -20.52 15.05
C GLY A 172 20.32 -21.91 15.67
N THR A 173 19.17 -22.38 16.12
CA THR A 173 18.95 -23.74 16.60
C THR A 173 17.66 -24.31 16.00
N SER A 174 17.67 -25.59 15.66
CA SER A 174 16.48 -26.35 15.26
C SER A 174 15.67 -26.84 16.48
N GLY A 175 16.20 -26.62 17.69
CA GLY A 175 15.77 -27.23 18.94
C GLY A 175 16.68 -28.39 19.37
N CYS A 176 17.20 -29.17 18.42
CA CYS A 176 18.23 -30.18 18.67
C CYS A 176 19.62 -29.61 18.37
N ASN A 177 19.96 -29.44 17.09
CA ASN A 177 21.26 -28.95 16.68
C ASN A 177 21.29 -27.44 16.45
N ARG A 178 22.48 -26.88 16.66
CA ARG A 178 22.78 -25.52 16.23
C ARG A 178 23.14 -25.52 14.76
N PHE A 179 22.81 -24.44 14.07
CA PHE A 179 23.20 -24.23 12.69
C PHE A 179 23.78 -22.84 12.46
N SER A 180 24.59 -22.72 11.41
CA SER A 180 25.12 -21.45 10.93
C SER A 180 25.36 -21.51 9.42
N GLY A 181 25.35 -20.35 8.78
CA GLY A 181 25.60 -20.24 7.35
C GLY A 181 25.43 -18.82 6.86
N GLY A 182 25.19 -18.68 5.56
CA GLY A 182 24.86 -17.41 4.94
C GLY A 182 23.43 -17.40 4.40
N TYR A 183 22.97 -16.21 4.03
CA TYR A 183 21.74 -16.02 3.27
C TYR A 183 21.95 -14.96 2.20
N ASP A 184 21.28 -15.09 1.06
CA ASP A 184 21.17 -14.02 0.09
C ASP A 184 19.80 -13.37 0.19
N ARG A 185 19.78 -12.04 0.11
CA ARG A 185 18.56 -11.23 0.15
C ARG A 185 18.57 -10.20 -0.96
N ASP A 186 17.47 -10.15 -1.72
CA ASP A 186 17.18 -9.09 -2.67
C ASP A 186 15.70 -8.69 -2.57
N GLY A 187 15.43 -7.49 -2.05
CA GLY A 187 14.08 -7.07 -1.69
C GLY A 187 13.42 -8.03 -0.69
N GLN A 188 12.35 -8.70 -1.12
CA GLN A 188 11.61 -9.71 -0.35
C GLN A 188 12.07 -11.15 -0.64
N SER A 189 12.96 -11.35 -1.60
CA SER A 189 13.56 -12.66 -1.87
C SER A 189 14.56 -12.97 -0.77
N LEU A 190 14.50 -14.19 -0.24
CA LEU A 190 15.40 -14.70 0.78
C LEU A 190 15.73 -16.15 0.45
N THR A 191 17.01 -16.45 0.35
CA THR A 191 17.50 -17.82 0.13
C THR A 191 18.61 -18.11 1.12
N PHE A 192 18.49 -19.21 1.86
CA PHE A 192 19.58 -19.69 2.70
C PHE A 192 20.63 -20.38 1.84
N LEU A 193 21.89 -20.01 2.04
CA LEU A 193 23.04 -20.73 1.50
C LEU A 193 23.21 -22.06 2.25
N PRO A 194 24.10 -22.97 1.80
CA PRO A 194 24.36 -24.20 2.53
C PRO A 194 24.65 -23.95 4.01
N LEU A 195 23.81 -24.53 4.88
CA LEU A 195 23.93 -24.39 6.33
C LEU A 195 24.81 -25.50 6.89
N ALA A 196 25.75 -25.13 7.75
CA ALA A 196 26.47 -26.06 8.62
C ALA A 196 25.62 -26.34 9.87
N SER A 197 25.64 -27.59 10.34
CA SER A 197 24.95 -27.98 11.58
C SER A 197 25.80 -28.92 12.43
N THR A 198 25.60 -28.88 13.74
CA THR A 198 26.16 -29.88 14.66
C THR A 198 25.50 -31.24 14.45
N ARG A 199 26.11 -32.31 14.98
CA ARG A 199 25.58 -33.69 14.88
C ARG A 199 25.32 -34.30 16.26
N MET A 200 24.55 -33.61 17.09
CA MET A 200 23.98 -34.21 18.29
C MET A 200 22.89 -35.18 17.88
N ALA A 201 22.96 -36.40 18.41
CA ALA A 201 21.91 -37.39 18.21
C ALA A 201 20.75 -37.07 19.14
N CYS A 202 19.64 -36.59 18.58
CA CYS A 202 18.37 -36.48 19.26
C CYS A 202 17.48 -37.68 18.93
N ALA A 203 16.40 -37.87 19.70
CA ALA A 203 15.47 -38.97 19.48
C ALA A 203 14.03 -38.49 19.74
N GLY A 204 13.08 -39.15 19.09
CA GLY A 204 11.65 -38.85 19.24
C GLY A 204 11.27 -37.53 18.57
N PRO A 205 10.25 -36.81 19.09
CA PRO A 205 9.64 -35.66 18.41
C PRO A 205 10.61 -34.52 18.07
N ILE A 206 11.72 -34.39 18.81
CA ILE A 206 12.70 -33.34 18.55
C ILE A 206 13.53 -33.60 17.27
N ASP A 207 13.71 -34.87 16.89
CA ASP A 207 14.40 -35.23 15.64
C ASP A 207 13.52 -34.90 14.42
N GLU A 208 12.21 -35.15 14.54
CA GLU A 208 11.21 -34.77 13.53
C GLU A 208 11.12 -33.24 13.36
N GLN A 209 11.08 -32.50 14.47
CA GLN A 209 11.13 -31.02 14.44
C GLN A 209 12.39 -30.53 13.74
N GLU A 210 13.55 -31.10 14.06
CA GLU A 210 14.81 -30.72 13.43
C GLU A 210 14.79 -30.94 11.91
N GLY A 211 14.39 -32.12 11.47
CA GLY A 211 14.29 -32.44 10.05
C GLY A 211 13.33 -31.50 9.31
N ALA A 212 12.21 -31.16 9.94
CA ALA A 212 11.24 -30.22 9.39
C ALA A 212 11.79 -28.79 9.28
N VAL A 213 12.52 -28.31 10.29
CA VAL A 213 13.19 -26.99 10.25
C VAL A 213 14.18 -26.92 9.10
N PHE A 214 15.09 -27.88 8.95
CA PHE A 214 16.07 -27.85 7.86
C PHE A 214 15.42 -27.96 6.48
N LYS A 215 14.37 -28.78 6.36
CA LYS A 215 13.59 -28.89 5.13
C LYS A 215 12.93 -27.55 4.78
N ALA A 216 12.29 -26.90 5.76
CA ALA A 216 11.67 -25.59 5.57
C ALA A 216 12.69 -24.55 5.15
N LEU A 217 13.83 -24.43 5.86
CA LEU A 217 14.90 -23.49 5.52
C LEU A 217 15.45 -23.71 4.10
N GLY A 218 15.53 -24.97 3.63
CA GLY A 218 15.94 -25.30 2.26
C GLY A 218 14.92 -24.96 1.17
N GLN A 219 13.67 -24.62 1.54
CA GLN A 219 12.58 -24.29 0.62
C GLN A 219 12.23 -22.79 0.61
N VAL A 220 12.83 -21.99 1.48
CA VAL A 220 12.57 -20.55 1.57
C VAL A 220 13.00 -19.87 0.28
N ALA A 221 12.08 -19.09 -0.29
CA ALA A 221 12.34 -18.24 -1.44
C ALA A 221 12.00 -16.77 -1.15
N THR A 222 11.02 -16.53 -0.26
CA THR A 222 10.58 -15.19 0.12
C THR A 222 10.32 -15.10 1.61
N TYR A 223 10.25 -13.88 2.13
CA TYR A 223 9.89 -13.63 3.51
C TYR A 223 8.99 -12.40 3.63
N ALA A 224 8.22 -12.34 4.72
CA ALA A 224 7.47 -11.17 5.13
C ALA A 224 7.79 -10.87 6.60
N VAL A 225 7.90 -9.58 6.92
CA VAL A 225 7.94 -9.12 8.30
C VAL A 225 6.72 -8.25 8.51
N GLU A 226 5.84 -8.70 9.40
CA GLU A 226 4.57 -8.07 9.73
C GLU A 226 4.56 -7.82 11.25
N ASP A 227 4.45 -6.57 11.68
CA ASP A 227 4.57 -6.15 13.07
C ASP A 227 5.85 -6.65 13.78
N ARG A 228 5.71 -7.72 14.57
CA ARG A 228 6.73 -8.38 15.38
C ARG A 228 6.91 -9.84 14.99
N GLU A 229 6.45 -10.21 13.80
CA GLU A 229 6.51 -11.57 13.29
C GLU A 229 7.30 -11.64 11.97
N LEU A 230 8.05 -12.72 11.82
CA LEU A 230 8.75 -13.10 10.60
C LEU A 230 8.06 -14.34 10.02
N ILE A 231 7.66 -14.25 8.76
CA ILE A 231 7.04 -15.34 8.02
C ILE A 231 7.97 -15.75 6.89
N LEU A 232 8.46 -16.99 6.92
CA LEU A 232 9.24 -17.58 5.83
C LEU A 232 8.31 -18.31 4.88
N LYS A 233 8.45 -18.07 3.58
CA LYS A 233 7.55 -18.60 2.55
C LYS A 233 8.31 -19.31 1.43
N SER A 234 7.66 -20.31 0.86
CA SER A 234 8.15 -21.03 -0.31
C SER A 234 8.06 -20.17 -1.57
N ALA A 235 8.57 -20.68 -2.70
CA ALA A 235 8.41 -20.03 -4.00
C ALA A 235 6.94 -20.00 -4.49
N SER A 236 6.09 -20.92 -4.01
CA SER A 236 4.64 -20.91 -4.27
C SER A 236 3.86 -19.95 -3.37
N GLY A 237 4.51 -19.35 -2.37
CA GLY A 237 3.90 -18.45 -1.40
C GLY A 237 3.33 -19.13 -0.16
N ASP A 238 3.50 -20.44 -0.03
CA ASP A 238 3.07 -21.21 1.14
C ASP A 238 3.90 -20.83 2.36
N GLU A 239 3.25 -20.66 3.52
CA GLU A 239 3.93 -20.45 4.80
C GLU A 239 4.72 -21.70 5.17
N LEU A 240 6.02 -21.53 5.44
CA LEU A 240 6.91 -22.61 5.87
C LEU A 240 7.15 -22.56 7.38
N MET A 241 7.38 -21.36 7.90
CA MET A 241 7.60 -21.12 9.32
C MET A 241 7.18 -19.70 9.69
N ARG A 242 6.71 -19.54 10.92
CA ARG A 242 6.44 -18.25 11.54
C ARG A 242 7.26 -18.11 12.82
N PHE A 243 7.81 -16.94 13.01
CA PHE A 243 8.61 -16.59 14.19
C PHE A 243 8.13 -15.27 14.78
N GLN A 244 8.43 -15.06 16.06
CA GLN A 244 8.23 -13.80 16.75
C GLN A 244 9.58 -13.16 17.09
N THR A 245 9.69 -11.84 16.98
CA THR A 245 10.91 -11.10 17.35
C THR A 245 11.22 -11.27 18.84
N MET A 246 12.50 -11.43 19.17
CA MET A 246 12.95 -11.45 20.56
C MET A 246 13.17 -10.04 21.14
N TYR A 247 13.22 -9.01 20.29
CA TYR A 247 13.50 -7.62 20.65
C TYR A 247 12.54 -6.65 19.94
#